data_AF-A0A0Q6TNE0-F1
#
_entry.id   AF-A0A0Q6TNE0-F1
#
_cell.length_a   1.000
_cell.length_b   1.000
_cell.length_c   1.000
_cell.angle_alpha   90.00
_cell.angle_beta   90.00
_cell.angle_gamma   90.00
#
_symmetry.space_group_name_H-M   'P 1'
#
loop_
_entity.id
_entity.type
_entity.pdbx_description
1 polymer ?
#
loop_
_entity_poly.entity_id
_entity_poly.type
_entity_poly.pdbx_seq_one_letter_code
_entity_poly.pdbx_strand_id
1 'polypeptide(L)'
;MSNALGLAAALAWPIPMIAALFLVARDRTLKFRVVWAVVCFAGVGAFWMQRGTGQWGFVPMAFNLLGPGSQPGFYKATIPAGAIVVLTLLWLRARKLRALKAAA
;
A
#
# COMPACT_ATOMS: atom_id res chain seq x y z
N MET A 1 18.18 17.74 3.51
CA MET A 1 18.01 16.28 3.71
C MET A 1 16.58 15.90 4.09
N SER A 2 15.93 16.64 5.00
CA SER A 2 14.53 16.42 5.41
C SER A 2 13.54 16.33 4.23
N ASN A 3 13.60 17.24 3.26
CA ASN A 3 12.68 17.21 2.11
C ASN A 3 12.79 15.95 1.23
N ALA A 4 13.99 15.37 1.11
CA ALA A 4 14.17 14.13 0.35
C ALA A 4 13.48 12.94 1.03
N LEU A 5 13.49 12.88 2.37
CA LEU A 5 12.80 11.85 3.15
C LEU A 5 11.27 11.98 3.02
N GLY A 6 10.74 13.19 3.08
CA GLY A 6 9.31 13.45 2.88
C GLY A 6 8.83 13.05 1.47
N LEU A 7 9.64 13.35 0.45
CA LEU A 7 9.40 12.91 -0.93
C LEU A 7 9.47 11.38 -1.07
N ALA A 8 10.50 10.75 -0.51
CA ALA A 8 10.65 9.30 -0.55
C ALA A 8 9.46 8.60 0.10
N ALA A 9 9.03 9.07 1.27
CA ALA A 9 7.84 8.54 1.95
C ALA A 9 6.57 8.73 1.10
N ALA A 10 6.40 9.90 0.49
CA ALA A 10 5.23 10.20 -0.35
C ALA A 10 5.18 9.35 -1.64
N LEU A 11 6.33 8.92 -2.17
CA LEU A 11 6.42 8.07 -3.37
C LEU A 11 6.47 6.58 -3.06
N ALA A 12 6.86 6.18 -1.85
CA ALA A 12 7.00 4.78 -1.48
C ALA A 12 5.65 4.08 -1.29
N TRP A 13 4.62 4.77 -0.79
CA TRP A 13 3.34 4.15 -0.46
C TRP A 13 2.45 3.77 -1.65
N PRO A 14 2.40 4.49 -2.79
CA PRO A 14 1.55 4.11 -3.93
C PRO A 14 2.07 2.89 -4.68
N ILE A 15 3.39 2.68 -4.72
CA ILE A 15 4.04 1.58 -5.45
C ILE A 15 3.47 0.20 -5.04
N PRO A 16 3.45 -0.19 -3.76
CA PRO A 16 2.89 -1.47 -3.35
C PRO A 16 1.38 -1.56 -3.59
N MET A 17 0.62 -0.45 -3.51
CA MET A 17 -0.81 -0.45 -3.81
C MET A 17 -1.08 -0.79 -5.28
N ILE A 18 -0.34 -0.15 -6.20
CA ILE A 18 -0.44 -0.41 -7.64
C ILE A 18 0.02 -1.84 -7.97
N ALA A 19 1.12 -2.29 -7.38
CA ALA A 19 1.62 -3.65 -7.58
C ALA A 19 0.61 -4.71 -7.10
N ALA A 20 0.02 -4.52 -5.91
CA ALA A 20 -1.00 -5.39 -5.36
C ALA A 20 -2.25 -5.43 -6.26
N LEU A 21 -2.73 -4.26 -6.70
CA LEU A 21 -3.86 -4.15 -7.61
C LEU A 21 -3.60 -4.91 -8.93
N PHE A 22 -2.43 -4.73 -9.53
CA PHE A 22 -2.06 -5.42 -10.76
C PHE A 22 -2.11 -6.94 -10.60
N LEU A 23 -1.58 -7.47 -9.50
CA LEU A 23 -1.59 -8.90 -9.22
C LEU A 23 -3.02 -9.43 -8.97
N VAL A 24 -3.84 -8.68 -8.24
CA VAL A 24 -5.27 -9.01 -8.05
C VAL A 24 -6.03 -8.99 -9.37
N ALA A 25 -5.77 -8.01 -10.23
CA ALA A 25 -6.40 -7.92 -11.55
C ALA A 25 -6.02 -9.10 -12.45
N ARG A 26 -4.75 -9.54 -12.37
CA ARG A 26 -4.20 -10.65 -13.16
C ARG A 26 -4.71 -12.01 -12.70
N ASP A 27 -4.88 -12.23 -11.40
CA ASP A 27 -5.33 -13.53 -10.87
C ASP A 27 -6.87 -13.69 -10.97
N ARG A 28 -7.31 -14.42 -12.00
CA ARG A 28 -8.72 -14.72 -12.26
C ARG A 28 -9.31 -15.75 -11.29
N THR A 29 -8.50 -16.39 -10.45
CA THR A 29 -8.93 -17.43 -9.51
C THR A 29 -9.28 -16.89 -8.12
N LEU A 30 -9.10 -15.59 -7.90
CA LEU A 30 -9.48 -14.91 -6.67
C LEU A 30 -11.00 -14.78 -6.56
N LYS A 31 -11.57 -15.46 -5.55
CA LYS A 31 -12.93 -15.16 -5.08
C LYS A 31 -12.96 -13.74 -4.52
N PHE A 32 -14.01 -12.98 -4.84
CA PHE A 32 -14.18 -11.58 -4.43
C PHE A 32 -13.08 -10.61 -4.92
N ARG A 33 -12.59 -10.81 -6.15
CA ARG A 33 -11.53 -9.98 -6.75
C ARG A 33 -11.76 -8.47 -6.60
N VAL A 34 -13.00 -7.99 -6.73
CA VAL A 34 -13.35 -6.57 -6.58
C VAL A 34 -13.08 -6.08 -5.15
N VAL A 35 -13.44 -6.88 -4.14
CA VAL A 35 -13.18 -6.54 -2.73
C VAL A 35 -11.67 -6.45 -2.50
N TRP A 36 -10.90 -7.43 -2.99
CA TRP A 36 -9.44 -7.40 -2.89
C TRP A 36 -8.81 -6.19 -3.60
N ALA A 37 -9.36 -5.78 -4.74
CA ALA A 37 -8.91 -4.60 -5.46
C ALA A 37 -9.14 -3.32 -4.66
N VAL A 38 -10.30 -3.18 -3.99
CA VAL A 38 -10.58 -2.05 -3.09
C VAL A 38 -9.66 -2.08 -1.88
N VAL A 39 -9.44 -3.26 -1.29
CA VAL A 39 -8.55 -3.44 -0.13
C VAL A 39 -7.12 -3.01 -0.45
N CYS A 40 -6.60 -3.19 -1.66
CA CYS A 40 -5.26 -2.71 -2.04
C CYS A 40 -5.02 -1.23 -1.75
N PHE A 41 -6.07 -0.41 -1.74
CA PHE A 41 -6.00 1.02 -1.51
C PHE A 41 -6.26 1.44 -0.05
N ALA A 42 -6.45 0.47 0.86
CA ALA A 42 -6.57 0.75 2.27
C ALA A 42 -5.20 1.05 2.87
N GLY A 43 -5.05 2.27 3.38
CA GLY A 43 -3.91 2.76 4.12
C GLY A 43 -4.22 2.91 5.61
N VAL A 44 -3.23 2.64 6.45
CA VAL A 44 -3.29 2.84 7.90
C VAL A 44 -2.19 3.82 8.29
N GLY A 45 -2.52 4.71 9.21
CA GLY A 45 -1.67 5.80 9.61
C GLY A 45 -1.58 6.91 8.55
N ALA A 46 -1.30 8.12 9.00
CA ALA A 46 -1.04 9.26 8.13
C ALA A 46 0.23 9.96 8.57
N PHE A 47 1.26 9.87 7.74
CA PHE A 47 2.45 10.71 7.84
C PHE A 47 2.21 12.01 7.09
N TRP A 48 2.63 13.11 7.69
CA TRP A 48 2.67 14.41 7.03
C TRP A 48 3.97 15.13 7.34
N MET A 49 4.43 15.93 6.40
CA MET A 49 5.62 16.76 6.57
C MET A 49 5.44 18.10 5.83
N GLN A 50 5.67 19.21 6.50
CA GLN A 50 5.61 20.54 5.92
C GLN A 50 6.90 20.84 5.12
N ARG A 51 6.74 21.25 3.85
CA ARG A 51 7.87 21.46 2.92
C ARG A 51 8.76 22.65 3.27
N GLY A 52 8.16 23.68 3.87
CA GLY A 52 8.86 24.93 4.22
C GLY A 52 9.66 24.86 5.52
N THR A 53 9.13 24.18 6.53
CA THR A 53 9.72 24.12 7.88
C THR A 53 10.39 22.79 8.19
N GLY A 54 10.08 21.73 7.44
CA GLY A 54 10.55 20.38 7.69
C GLY A 54 9.91 19.68 8.88
N GLN A 55 8.94 20.32 9.55
CA GLN A 55 8.18 19.70 10.63
C GLN A 55 7.36 18.53 10.08
N TRP A 56 7.37 17.42 10.81
CA TRP A 56 6.65 16.21 10.43
C TRP A 56 5.91 15.64 11.63
N GLY A 57 4.87 14.87 11.32
CA GLY A 57 4.08 14.16 12.30
C GLY A 57 3.52 12.87 11.72
N PHE A 58 3.09 11.99 12.61
CA PHE A 58 2.44 10.74 12.24
C PHE A 58 1.20 10.54 13.11
N VAL A 59 0.08 10.23 12.46
CA VAL A 59 -1.20 9.92 13.13
C VAL A 59 -1.45 8.42 12.97
N PRO A 60 -1.22 7.58 13.99
CA PRO A 60 -1.30 6.12 13.86
C PRO A 60 -2.71 5.61 13.54
N MET A 61 -3.74 6.23 14.13
CA MET A 61 -5.14 5.79 14.04
C MET A 61 -5.89 6.37 12.83
N ALA A 62 -5.16 6.91 11.84
CA ALA A 62 -5.78 7.38 10.60
C ALA A 62 -6.05 6.20 9.66
N PHE A 63 -7.30 6.05 9.23
CA PHE A 63 -7.67 5.10 8.18
C PHE A 63 -7.92 5.87 6.89
N ASN A 64 -7.24 5.47 5.82
CA ASN A 64 -7.31 6.15 4.54
C ASN A 64 -7.73 5.17 3.46
N LEU A 65 -8.67 5.56 2.62
CA LEU A 65 -9.02 4.86 1.40
C LEU A 65 -8.53 5.71 0.23
N LEU A 66 -7.71 5.14 -0.65
CA LEU A 66 -7.01 5.86 -1.74
C LEU A 66 -5.87 6.79 -1.27
N GLY A 67 -5.35 6.55 -0.07
CA GLY A 67 -4.21 7.29 0.48
C GLY A 67 -4.59 8.57 1.25
N PRO A 68 -3.58 9.30 1.79
CA PRO A 68 -3.77 10.40 2.74
C PRO A 68 -4.19 11.74 2.09
N GLY A 69 -4.59 11.72 0.81
CA GLY A 69 -4.90 12.90 0.00
C GLY A 69 -3.68 13.76 -0.36
N SER A 70 -3.93 14.84 -1.12
CA SER A 70 -2.93 15.85 -1.48
C SER A 70 -3.23 17.16 -0.77
N GLN A 71 -2.20 17.85 -0.28
CA GLN A 71 -2.33 19.19 0.30
C GLN A 71 -1.12 20.05 -0.09
N PRO A 72 -1.34 21.26 -0.65
CA PRO A 72 -0.26 22.17 -1.00
C PRO A 72 0.63 22.47 0.21
N GLY A 73 1.95 22.48 0.00
CA GLY A 73 2.92 22.75 1.07
C GLY A 73 3.23 21.56 1.99
N PHE A 74 2.61 20.39 1.79
CA PHE A 74 2.86 19.18 2.56
C PHE A 74 3.29 18.00 1.69
N TYR A 75 4.13 17.14 2.24
CA TYR A 75 4.29 15.75 1.83
C TYR A 75 3.38 14.89 2.71
N LYS A 76 2.67 13.94 2.13
CA LYS A 76 1.80 13.03 2.85
C LYS A 76 2.08 11.59 2.42
N ALA A 77 2.06 10.69 3.39
CA ALA A 77 2.23 9.26 3.15
C ALA A 77 1.35 8.44 4.11
N THR A 78 1.07 7.19 3.75
CA THR A 78 0.33 6.23 4.58
C THR A 78 1.03 4.89 4.53
N ILE A 79 0.77 4.02 5.50
CA ILE A 79 1.23 2.63 5.43
C ILE A 79 0.22 1.87 4.58
N PRO A 80 0.61 1.29 3.44
CA PRO A 80 -0.32 0.62 2.50
C PRO A 80 -0.71 -0.78 3.02
N ALA A 81 -1.36 -0.82 4.19
CA ALA A 81 -1.65 -2.05 4.93
C ALA A 81 -2.45 -3.05 4.09
N GLY A 82 -3.47 -2.60 3.36
CA GLY A 82 -4.26 -3.48 2.52
C GLY A 82 -3.47 -4.09 1.36
N ALA A 83 -2.57 -3.31 0.74
CA ALA A 83 -1.65 -3.83 -0.27
C ALA A 83 -0.70 -4.90 0.30
N ILE A 84 -0.15 -4.66 1.50
CA ILE A 84 0.71 -5.63 2.19
C ILE A 84 -0.05 -6.95 2.42
N VAL A 85 -1.25 -6.88 2.96
CA VAL A 85 -2.12 -8.05 3.19
C VAL A 85 -2.35 -8.82 1.90
N VAL A 86 -2.73 -8.13 0.82
CA VAL A 86 -2.98 -8.74 -0.49
C VAL A 86 -1.72 -9.43 -1.03
N LEU A 87 -0.58 -8.75 -1.02
CA LEU A 87 0.69 -9.31 -1.51
C LEU A 87 1.09 -10.56 -0.74
N THR A 88 0.97 -10.54 0.59
CA THR A 88 1.24 -11.71 1.45
C THR A 88 0.31 -12.88 1.11
N LEU A 89 -0.99 -12.62 0.94
CA LEU A 89 -1.96 -13.67 0.61
C LEU A 89 -1.68 -14.31 -0.77
N LEU A 90 -1.36 -13.50 -1.78
CA LEU A 90 -1.02 -14.01 -3.11
C LEU A 90 0.28 -14.81 -3.09
N TRP A 91 1.29 -14.36 -2.33
CA TRP A 91 2.53 -15.09 -2.15
C TRP A 91 2.31 -16.46 -1.48
N LEU A 92 1.53 -16.50 -0.39
CA LEU A 92 1.19 -17.75 0.30
C LEU A 92 0.43 -18.72 -0.61
N ARG A 93 -0.53 -18.21 -1.40
CA ARG A 93 -1.26 -19.01 -2.40
C ARG A 93 -0.32 -19.57 -3.47
N ALA A 94 0.54 -18.74 -4.05
CA ALA A 94 1.51 -19.18 -5.05
C ALA A 94 2.46 -20.26 -4.50
N ARG A 95 2.91 -20.10 -3.24
CA ARG A 95 3.75 -21.09 -2.56
C ARG A 95 3.03 -22.43 -2.38
N LYS A 96 1.76 -22.42 -1.92
CA LYS A 96 0.95 -23.64 -1.77
C LYS A 96 0.75 -24.36 -3.11
N LEU A 97 0.41 -23.63 -4.17
CA LEU A 97 0.21 -24.22 -5.50
C LEU A 97 1.49 -24.84 -6.06
N ARG A 98 2.66 -24.22 -5.83
CA ARG A 98 3.95 -24.80 -6.23
C ARG A 98 4.27 -26.08 -5.46
N ALA A 99 4.00 -26.11 -4.16
CA ALA A 99 4.20 -27.30 -3.33
C ALA A 99 3.30 -28.48 -3.78
N LEU A 100 2.04 -28.20 -4.10
CA LEU A 100 1.12 -29.22 -4.62
C LEU A 100 1.56 -29.77 -5.98
N LYS A 101 2.06 -28.91 -6.88
CA LYS A 101 2.59 -29.33 -8.18
C LYS A 101 3.89 -30.13 -8.09
N ALA A 102 4.68 -29.95 -7.04
CA ALA A 102 5.91 -30.70 -6.82
C ALA A 102 5.66 -32.08 -6.17
N ALA A 103 4.51 -32.26 -5.52
CA ALA A 103 4.09 -33.50 -4.88
C ALA A 103 3.21 -34.39 -5.79
N ALA A 104 2.83 -33.89 -6.96
CA ALA A 104 2.06 -34.58 -7.98
C ALA A 104 2.98 -35.01 -9.13
#